data_AF-A0A7V9HPD4-F1
#
_entry.id   AF-A0A7V9HPD4-F1
#
_cell.length_a   1.000
_cell.length_b   1.000
_cell.length_c   1.000
_cell.angle_alpha   90.00
_cell.angle_beta   90.00
_cell.angle_gamma   90.00
#
_symmetry.space_group_name_H-M   'P 1'
#
loop_
_entity.id
_entity.type
_entity.pdbx_description
1 polymer ?
#
loop_
_entity_poly.entity_id
_entity_poly.type
_entity_poly.pdbx_seq_one_letter_code
_entity_poly.pdbx_strand_id
1 'polypeptide(L)' 'MLEIEVAGFRFAARLEDEAAPQTCAAFRRMLPLQSRLIQARWSGESAWIP' A
#
# COMPACT_ATOMS: atom_id res chain seq x y z
N MET A 1 11.61 1.29 -4.75
CA MET A 1 11.33 0.96 -3.35
C MET A 1 10.32 1.97 -2.84
N LEU A 2 9.23 1.51 -2.23
CA LEU A 2 8.21 2.36 -1.64
C LEU A 2 8.42 2.44 -0.13
N GLU A 3 8.02 3.56 0.46
CA GLU A 3 7.93 3.72 1.91
C GLU A 3 6.45 3.86 2.29
N ILE A 4 6.05 3.15 3.34
CA ILE A 4 4.72 3.25 3.94
C ILE A 4 4.91 3.80 5.35
N GLU A 5 4.36 4.99 5.60
CA GLU A 5 4.33 5.60 6.93
C GLU A 5 2.92 5.47 7.51
N VAL A 6 2.82 4.86 8.70
CA VAL A 6 1.55 4.68 9.41
C VAL A 6 1.77 4.62 10.91
N ALA A 7 0.97 5.37 11.67
CA ALA A 7 1.02 5.38 13.14
C ALA A 7 2.44 5.57 13.73
N GLY A 8 3.31 6.34 13.06
CA GLY A 8 4.70 6.58 13.46
C GLY A 8 5.69 5.47 13.08
N PHE A 9 5.22 4.39 12.45
CA PHE A 9 6.06 3.33 11.90
C PHE A 9 6.40 3.62 10.43
N ARG A 10 7.57 3.15 10.00
CA ARG A 10 8.03 3.20 8.60
C ARG A 10 8.35 1.81 8.11
N PHE A 11 7.77 1.44 6.97
CA PHE A 11 8.00 0.17 6.32
C PHE A 11 8.52 0.39 4.90
N ALA A 12 9.48 -0.44 4.49
CA ALA A 12 9.90 -0.51 3.11
C ALA A 12 9.11 -1.59 2.37
N ALA A 13 8.66 -1.28 1.15
CA ALA A 13 7.97 -2.22 0.28
C ALA A 13 8.62 -2.28 -1.10
N ARG A 14 8.61 -3.47 -1.71
CA ARG A 14 9.00 -3.70 -3.10
C ARG A 14 7.74 -3.86 -3.94
N LEU A 15 7.71 -3.17 -5.09
CA LEU A 15 6.66 -3.39 -6.09
C LEU A 15 6.99 -4.66 -6.89
N GLU A 16 5.95 -5.45 -7.20
CA GLU A 16 6.05 -6.64 -8.03
C GLU A 16 5.89 -6.26 -9.51
N ASP A 17 6.77 -5.41 -10.03
CA ASP A 17 6.65 -4.82 -11.37
C ASP A 17 6.67 -5.90 -12.49
N GLU A 18 7.32 -7.05 -12.27
CA GLU A 18 7.34 -8.16 -13.24
C GLU A 18 6.02 -8.96 -13.24
N ALA A 19 5.52 -9.31 -12.05
CA ALA A 19 4.32 -10.14 -11.91
C ALA A 19 3.01 -9.34 -12.10
N ALA A 20 3.02 -8.04 -11.80
CA ALA A 20 1.83 -7.18 -11.86
C ALA A 20 2.15 -5.76 -12.39
N PRO A 21 2.64 -5.62 -13.64
CA PRO A 21 3.12 -4.34 -14.17
C PRO A 21 2.04 -3.25 -14.23
N GLN A 22 0.82 -3.61 -14.62
CA GLN A 22 -0.29 -2.66 -14.78
C GLN A 22 -0.75 -2.10 -13.42
N THR A 23 -0.85 -2.96 -12.41
CA THR A 23 -1.21 -2.57 -11.04
C THR A 23 -0.15 -1.67 -10.44
N CYS A 24 1.13 -2.05 -10.56
CA CYS A 24 2.23 -1.24 -10.06
C CYS A 24 2.28 0.15 -10.73
N ALA A 25 2.05 0.22 -12.05
CA ALA A 25 1.95 1.50 -12.77
C ALA A 25 0.78 2.36 -12.29
N ALA A 26 -0.37 1.77 -11.97
CA ALA A 26 -1.50 2.49 -11.41
C ALA A 26 -1.16 3.12 -10.04
N PHE A 27 -0.60 2.33 -9.12
CA PHE A 27 -0.18 2.84 -7.81
C PHE A 27 0.89 3.93 -7.92
N ARG A 28 1.91 3.75 -8.79
CA ARG A 28 2.96 4.76 -9.02
C ARG A 28 2.38 6.12 -9.44
N ARG A 29 1.30 6.14 -10.22
CA ARG A 29 0.61 7.38 -10.63
C ARG A 29 -0.19 8.05 -9.52
N MET A 30 -0.57 7.29 -8.48
CA MET A 30 -1.34 7.80 -7.33
C MET A 30 -0.44 8.34 -6.20
N LEU A 31 0.88 8.13 -6.28
CA LEU A 31 1.79 8.55 -5.21
C LEU A 31 2.07 10.07 -5.22
N PRO A 32 2.21 10.71 -4.05
CA PRO A 32 2.05 10.12 -2.71
C PRO A 32 0.58 9.85 -2.38
N LEU A 33 0.28 8.62 -1.97
CA LEU A 33 -1.07 8.20 -1.61
C LEU A 33 -1.26 8.37 -0.10
N GLN A 34 -2.10 9.32 0.30
CA GLN A 34 -2.45 9.57 1.69
C GLN A 34 -3.92 9.25 1.92
N SER A 35 -4.20 8.35 2.86
CA SER A 35 -5.58 7.96 3.20
C SER A 35 -5.65 7.45 4.64
N ARG A 36 -6.87 7.17 5.11
CA ARG A 36 -7.13 6.63 6.45
C ARG A 36 -7.13 5.11 6.38
N LEU A 37 -6.20 4.48 7.10
CA LEU A 37 -6.14 3.02 7.24
C LEU A 37 -7.30 2.52 8.11
N ILE A 38 -7.96 1.44 7.66
CA ILE A 38 -9.10 0.79 8.32
C ILE A 38 -8.78 -0.69 8.51
N GLN A 39 -8.91 -1.20 9.75
CA GLN A 39 -8.76 -2.62 10.04
C GLN A 39 -9.86 -3.44 9.33
N ALA A 40 -9.47 -4.49 8.62
CA ALA A 40 -10.40 -5.42 8.01
C ALA A 40 -11.13 -6.25 9.08
N ARG A 41 -12.43 -6.53 8.86
CA ARG A 41 -13.24 -7.33 9.79
C ARG A 41 -13.20 -8.83 9.51
N TRP A 42 -13.01 -9.21 8.24
CA TRP A 42 -13.13 -10.60 7.80
C TRP A 42 -11.83 -11.22 7.29
N SER A 43 -10.81 -10.40 7.02
CA SER A 43 -9.52 -10.84 6.46
C SER A 43 -8.43 -11.07 7.50
N GLY A 44 -8.78 -11.11 8.79
CA GLY A 44 -7.82 -11.32 9.89
C GLY A 44 -6.83 -10.16 10.04
N GLU A 45 -5.54 -10.46 9.92
CA GLU A 45 -4.42 -9.51 10.06
C GLU A 45 -4.25 -8.67 8.78
N SER A 46 -5.26 -7.84 8.48
CA SER A 46 -5.29 -7.02 7.27
C SER A 46 -5.91 -5.66 7.54
N ALA A 47 -5.45 -4.64 6.81
CA ALA A 47 -6.03 -3.32 6.82
C ALA A 47 -6.04 -2.73 5.40
N TRP A 48 -6.96 -1.81 5.13
CA TRP A 48 -7.17 -1.24 3.80
C TRP A 48 -7.45 0.26 3.86
N ILE A 49 -7.32 0.92 2.71
CA ILE A 49 -7.64 2.35 2.52
C ILE A 49 -8.80 2.45 1.51
N PRO A 50 -9.80 3.33 1.76
CA PRO A 50 -10.88 3.59 0.81
C PRO A 50 -10.42 4.42 -0.40
#